data_AF-A0A238X7N8-F1
#
_entry.id   AF-A0A238X7N8-F1
#
_cell.length_a   1.000
_cell.length_b   1.000
_cell.length_c   1.000
_cell.angle_alpha   90.00
_cell.angle_beta   90.00
_cell.angle_gamma   90.00
#
_symmetry.space_group_name_H-M   'P 1'
#
loop_
_entity.id
_entity.type
_entity.pdbx_description
1 polymer ?
#
loop_
_entity_poly.entity_id
_entity_poly.type
_entity_poly.pdbx_seq_one_letter_code
_entity_poly.pdbx_strand_id
1 'polypeptide(L)'
;MIQNYSFSEHYKRFEPHETKCTYCEQDHMKSMNDCYFVPLFVEADRTNIVVYRSVKFSKILIGIPRCSSCKTIHEKSTSRSQLITGIAVVVVISLLVYNFMLLNAFVVVGGIFAMIFGGIYGSKKMTESFVVKHDIYTLEDGAERNEVVRDLIVAGWSFTQPSA
;
A
#
# COMPACT_ATOMS: atom_id res chain seq x y z
N MET A 1 6.89 22.77 11.55
CA MET A 1 7.62 22.32 10.34
C MET A 1 8.18 20.94 10.63
N ILE A 2 8.04 19.99 9.70
CA ILE A 2 8.67 18.67 9.83
C ILE A 2 10.16 18.85 9.51
N GLN A 3 11.04 18.42 10.42
CA GLN A 3 12.48 18.53 10.18
C GLN A 3 12.90 17.66 8.99
N ASN A 4 13.87 18.12 8.19
CA ASN A 4 14.37 17.45 6.98
C ASN A 4 13.35 17.25 5.84
N TYR A 5 12.25 17.99 5.85
CA TYR A 5 11.26 17.99 4.77
C TYR A 5 10.88 19.41 4.35
N SER A 6 10.56 19.57 3.07
CA SER A 6 9.92 20.76 2.51
C SER A 6 8.52 20.42 2.03
N PHE A 7 7.56 21.34 2.22
CA PHE A 7 6.22 21.14 1.70
C PHE A 7 6.13 21.68 0.27
N SER A 8 5.76 20.82 -0.67
CA SER A 8 5.50 21.19 -2.05
C SER A 8 4.03 21.61 -2.20
N GLU A 9 3.77 22.91 -2.34
CA GLU A 9 2.40 23.43 -2.51
C GLU A 9 1.73 22.91 -3.78
N HIS A 10 2.49 22.77 -4.87
CA HIS A 10 1.99 22.29 -6.16
C HIS A 10 1.47 20.85 -6.08
N TYR A 11 2.21 19.96 -5.41
CA TYR A 11 1.86 18.54 -5.31
C TYR A 11 1.16 18.17 -4.00
N LYS A 12 0.99 19.13 -3.07
CA LYS A 12 0.41 18.94 -1.73
C LYS A 12 1.04 17.77 -0.96
N ARG A 13 2.37 17.70 -0.96
CA ARG A 13 3.15 16.61 -0.34
C ARG A 13 4.42 17.13 0.32
N PHE A 14 4.92 16.40 1.32
CA PHE A 14 6.20 16.66 1.95
C PHE A 14 7.31 15.90 1.22
N GLU A 15 8.35 16.62 0.84
CA GLU A 15 9.49 16.13 0.08
C GLU A 15 10.74 16.07 0.98
N PRO A 16 11.40 14.91 1.10
CA PRO A 16 12.55 14.72 1.98
C PRO A 16 13.79 15.45 1.44
N HIS A 17 14.60 16.00 2.34
CA HIS A 17 15.90 16.57 2.00
C HIS A 17 16.99 15.49 1.92
N GLU A 18 16.83 14.41 2.69
CA GLU A 18 17.72 13.25 2.62
C GLU A 18 17.47 12.49 1.32
N THR A 19 18.55 12.14 0.63
CA THR A 19 18.49 11.43 -0.65
C THR A 19 18.83 9.95 -0.51
N LYS A 20 19.40 9.50 0.61
CA LYS A 20 19.73 8.09 0.82
C LYS A 20 18.46 7.23 0.79
N CYS A 21 18.46 6.19 -0.05
CA CYS A 21 17.30 5.31 -0.23
C CYS A 21 17.01 4.53 1.06
N THR A 22 15.79 4.64 1.60
CA THR A 22 15.37 3.92 2.81
C THR A 22 15.17 2.41 2.56
N TYR A 23 15.02 2.00 1.30
CA TYR A 23 14.65 0.64 0.94
C TYR A 23 15.84 -0.32 0.75
N CYS A 24 16.92 0.18 0.15
CA CYS A 24 18.15 -0.59 -0.03
C CYS A 24 19.31 -0.09 0.83
N GLU A 25 19.20 1.11 1.42
CA GLU A 25 20.23 1.76 2.24
C GLU A 25 21.59 1.99 1.55
N GLN A 26 21.71 1.67 0.25
CA GLN A 26 22.96 1.69 -0.52
C GLN A 26 23.03 2.84 -1.52
N ASP A 27 21.94 3.11 -2.23
CA ASP A 27 21.89 4.10 -3.33
C ASP A 27 21.14 5.37 -2.91
N HIS A 28 21.17 6.39 -3.76
CA HIS A 28 20.55 7.69 -3.51
C HIS A 28 19.48 7.99 -4.57
N MET A 29 18.45 8.70 -4.14
CA MET A 29 17.41 9.23 -4.98
C MET A 29 17.99 10.28 -5.94
N LYS A 30 17.69 10.12 -7.23
CA LYS A 30 18.06 11.10 -8.29
C LYS A 30 16.93 12.06 -8.62
N SER A 31 15.69 11.63 -8.41
CA SER A 31 14.49 12.43 -8.68
C SER A 31 13.49 12.29 -7.54
N MET A 32 12.89 13.40 -7.13
CA MET A 32 11.80 13.41 -6.16
C MET A 32 10.59 12.57 -6.58
N ASN A 33 10.43 12.33 -7.89
CA ASN A 33 9.37 11.47 -8.43
C ASN A 33 9.67 9.98 -8.27
N ASP A 34 10.84 9.61 -7.78
CA ASP A 34 11.17 8.23 -7.43
C ASP A 34 10.79 7.90 -5.99
N CYS A 35 10.64 8.91 -5.11
CA CYS A 35 10.11 8.75 -3.76
C CYS A 35 8.81 7.94 -3.75
N TYR A 36 8.63 7.20 -2.66
CA TYR A 36 7.33 6.65 -2.32
C TYR A 36 6.60 7.60 -1.38
N PHE A 37 5.45 8.13 -1.81
CA PHE A 37 4.67 9.07 -0.99
C PHE A 37 3.62 8.32 -0.19
N VAL A 38 3.87 8.19 1.10
CA VAL A 38 2.99 7.51 2.03
C VAL A 38 1.87 8.44 2.47
N PRO A 39 0.59 8.05 2.31
CA PRO A 39 -0.51 8.77 2.92
C PRO A 39 -0.61 8.45 4.41
N LEU A 40 -0.61 9.49 5.23
CA LEU A 40 -0.94 9.40 6.64
C LEU A 40 -2.21 10.20 6.92
N PHE A 41 -3.05 9.67 7.80
CA PHE A 41 -4.34 10.21 8.14
C PHE A 41 -4.45 10.43 9.64
N VAL A 42 -5.10 11.52 10.05
CA VAL A 42 -5.47 11.75 11.46
C VAL A 42 -6.93 12.16 11.52
N GLU A 43 -7.65 11.62 12.49
CA GLU A 43 -9.04 12.01 12.74
C GLU A 43 -9.09 13.41 13.34
N ALA A 44 -9.89 14.29 12.73
CA ALA A 44 -10.08 15.65 13.20
C ALA A 44 -11.36 15.79 14.04
N ASP A 45 -12.43 15.12 13.62
CA ASP A 45 -13.75 15.20 14.25
C ASP A 45 -14.57 13.96 13.85
N ARG A 46 -15.37 13.44 14.79
CA ARG A 46 -16.25 12.29 14.55
C ARG A 46 -17.61 12.57 15.16
N THR A 47 -18.62 12.58 14.30
CA THR A 47 -20.02 12.67 14.70
C THR A 47 -20.60 11.27 14.72
N ASN A 48 -21.12 10.82 15.87
CA ASN A 48 -21.73 9.51 16.03
C ASN A 48 -23.09 9.65 16.72
N ILE A 49 -24.12 9.89 15.91
CA ILE A 49 -25.52 9.99 16.34
C ILE A 49 -26.23 8.71 15.88
N VAL A 50 -27.28 8.27 16.58
CA VAL A 50 -28.01 7.01 16.36
C VAL A 50 -28.36 6.74 14.88
N VAL A 51 -28.64 7.79 14.11
CA VAL A 51 -29.01 7.72 12.68
C VAL A 51 -27.94 8.25 11.72
N TYR A 52 -26.82 8.77 12.23
CA TYR A 52 -25.82 9.43 11.40
C TYR A 52 -24.41 9.28 11.97
N ARG A 53 -23.51 8.71 11.16
CA ARG A 53 -22.08 8.65 11.44
C ARG A 53 -21.30 9.41 10.38
N SER A 54 -20.38 10.25 10.81
CA SER A 54 -19.41 10.89 9.92
C SER A 54 -18.07 11.08 10.61
N VAL A 55 -17.00 10.98 9.82
CA VAL A 55 -15.64 11.22 10.29
C VAL A 55 -14.98 12.23 9.34
N LYS A 56 -14.45 13.30 9.92
CA LYS A 56 -13.56 14.23 9.24
C LYS A 56 -12.14 13.85 9.59
N PHE A 57 -11.28 13.80 8.58
CA PHE A 57 -9.87 13.47 8.75
C PHE A 57 -9.00 14.45 7.97
N SER A 58 -7.78 14.63 8.45
CA SER A 58 -6.71 15.29 7.70
C SER A 58 -5.84 14.24 7.04
N LYS A 59 -5.32 14.54 5.84
CA LYS A 59 -4.40 13.69 5.08
C LYS A 59 -3.12 14.45 4.77
N ILE A 60 -1.99 13.82 5.01
CA ILE A 60 -0.67 14.30 4.55
C ILE A 60 0.02 13.21 3.73
N LEU A 61 0.87 13.63 2.80
CA LEU A 61 1.72 12.74 2.01
C LEU A 61 3.16 12.96 2.43
N ILE A 62 3.81 11.94 2.98
CA ILE A 62 5.23 11.97 3.38
C ILE A 62 6.04 11.21 2.34
N GLY A 63 7.01 11.88 1.70
CA GLY A 63 7.90 11.26 0.73
C GLY A 63 9.01 10.47 1.40
N ILE A 64 9.09 9.18 1.14
CA ILE A 64 10.18 8.32 1.60
C ILE A 64 11.22 8.23 0.48
N PRO A 65 12.48 8.60 0.75
CA PRO A 65 13.56 8.52 -0.22
C PRO A 65 13.68 7.12 -0.83
N ARG A 66 13.61 7.04 -2.16
CA ARG A 66 13.71 5.79 -2.91
C ARG A 66 14.50 5.99 -4.19
N CYS A 67 15.47 5.12 -4.45
CA CYS A 67 16.21 5.15 -5.71
C CYS A 67 15.39 4.55 -6.86
N SER A 68 15.75 4.89 -8.10
CA SER A 68 15.06 4.43 -9.31
C SER A 68 15.09 2.90 -9.47
N SER A 69 16.16 2.24 -9.00
CA SER A 69 16.27 0.78 -8.99
C SER A 69 15.20 0.15 -8.08
N CYS A 70 15.09 0.61 -6.83
CA CYS A 70 14.07 0.12 -5.89
C CYS A 70 12.66 0.37 -6.40
N LYS A 71 12.40 1.54 -6.99
CA LYS A 71 11.12 1.84 -7.65
C LYS A 71 10.76 0.80 -8.71
N THR A 72 11.71 0.50 -9.60
CA THR A 72 11.51 -0.49 -10.66
C THR A 72 11.24 -1.88 -10.08
N ILE A 73 11.95 -2.29 -9.02
CA ILE A 73 11.72 -3.57 -8.34
C ILE A 73 10.32 -3.64 -7.74
N HIS A 74 9.88 -2.59 -7.03
CA HIS A 74 8.54 -2.56 -6.45
C HIS A 74 7.44 -2.58 -7.52
N GLU A 75 7.56 -1.78 -8.57
CA GLU A 75 6.59 -1.71 -9.66
C GLU A 75 6.52 -3.04 -10.42
N LYS A 76 7.67 -3.63 -10.76
CA LYS A 76 7.76 -4.93 -11.44
C LYS A 76 7.23 -6.07 -10.57
N SER A 77 7.54 -6.06 -9.28
CA SER A 77 7.03 -7.06 -8.32
C SER A 77 5.51 -6.98 -8.19
N THR A 78 4.96 -5.76 -8.10
CA THR A 78 3.51 -5.52 -8.04
C THR A 78 2.82 -5.99 -9.32
N SER A 79 3.33 -5.57 -10.48
CA SER A 79 2.79 -5.95 -11.79
C SER A 79 2.85 -7.47 -12.01
N ARG A 80 4.00 -8.10 -11.70
CA ARG A 80 4.14 -9.56 -11.78
C ARG A 80 3.19 -10.28 -10.83
N SER A 81 3.03 -9.74 -9.62
CA SER A 81 2.11 -10.32 -8.64
C SER A 81 0.67 -10.29 -9.14
N GLN A 82 0.21 -9.12 -9.58
CA GLN A 82 -1.13 -8.91 -10.13
C GLN A 82 -1.39 -9.78 -11.37
N LEU A 83 -0.40 -9.95 -12.25
CA LEU A 83 -0.54 -10.81 -13.43
C LEU A 83 -0.76 -12.28 -13.04
N ILE A 84 0.06 -12.81 -12.11
CA ILE A 84 -0.07 -14.21 -11.65
C ILE A 84 -1.40 -14.41 -10.92
N THR A 85 -1.76 -13.49 -10.02
CA THR A 85 -3.06 -13.55 -9.32
C THR A 85 -4.22 -13.46 -10.31
N GLY A 86 -4.14 -12.58 -11.31
CA GLY A 86 -5.17 -12.44 -12.35
C GLY A 86 -5.37 -13.71 -13.15
N ILE A 87 -4.28 -14.36 -13.60
CA ILE A 87 -4.36 -15.66 -14.29
C ILE A 87 -4.98 -16.72 -13.38
N ALA A 88 -4.55 -16.80 -12.12
CA ALA A 88 -5.08 -17.77 -11.17
C ALA A 88 -6.60 -17.58 -10.94
N VAL A 89 -7.07 -16.34 -10.79
CA VAL A 89 -8.50 -16.03 -10.63
C VAL A 89 -9.29 -16.47 -11.86
N VAL A 90 -8.81 -16.19 -13.07
CA VAL A 90 -9.49 -16.60 -14.32
C VAL A 90 -9.60 -18.12 -14.42
N VAL A 91 -8.52 -18.85 -14.11
CA VAL A 91 -8.52 -20.32 -14.13
C VAL A 91 -9.52 -20.89 -13.13
N VAL A 92 -9.54 -20.38 -11.90
CA VAL A 92 -10.45 -20.89 -10.85
C VAL A 92 -11.91 -20.54 -11.16
N ILE A 93 -12.20 -19.33 -11.66
CA ILE A 93 -13.56 -18.97 -12.12
C ILE A 93 -14.00 -19.91 -13.24
N SER A 94 -13.14 -20.15 -14.23
CA SER A 94 -13.45 -21.04 -15.36
C SER A 94 -13.79 -22.45 -14.88
N LEU A 95 -13.06 -22.95 -13.88
CA LEU A 95 -13.30 -24.26 -13.28
C LEU A 95 -14.63 -24.30 -12.49
N LEU A 96 -14.94 -23.25 -11.72
CA LEU A 96 -16.21 -23.15 -10.99
C LEU A 96 -17.43 -23.07 -11.93
N VAL A 97 -17.32 -22.32 -13.04
CA VAL A 97 -18.37 -22.23 -14.06
C VAL A 97 -18.54 -23.55 -14.80
N TYR A 98 -17.44 -24.21 -15.19
CA TYR A 98 -17.50 -25.51 -15.86
C TYR A 98 -18.20 -26.57 -14.99
N ASN A 99 -17.92 -26.57 -13.68
CA ASN A 99 -18.51 -27.51 -12.75
C ASN A 99 -19.81 -26.99 -12.10
N PHE A 100 -20.41 -25.91 -12.62
CA PHE A 100 -21.56 -25.26 -11.98
C PHE A 100 -22.77 -26.20 -11.83
N MET A 101 -22.98 -27.10 -12.79
CA MET A 101 -24.08 -28.09 -12.75
C MET A 101 -23.81 -29.25 -11.76
N LEU A 102 -22.54 -29.46 -11.40
CA LEU A 102 -22.09 -30.50 -10.47
C LEU A 102 -21.94 -29.98 -9.03
N LEU A 103 -21.72 -28.67 -8.87
CA LEU A 103 -21.47 -28.03 -7.58
C LEU A 103 -22.74 -27.37 -7.03
N ASN A 104 -22.96 -27.51 -5.72
CA ASN A 104 -24.03 -26.79 -5.04
C ASN A 104 -23.77 -25.27 -5.14
N ALA A 105 -24.82 -24.47 -5.36
CA ALA A 105 -24.76 -23.01 -5.39
C ALA A 105 -24.01 -22.39 -4.20
N PHE A 106 -24.10 -22.99 -3.00
CA PHE A 106 -23.34 -22.55 -1.83
C PHE A 106 -21.81 -22.64 -2.03
N VAL A 107 -21.33 -23.69 -2.68
CA VAL A 107 -19.90 -23.89 -2.98
C VAL A 107 -19.42 -22.88 -4.02
N VAL A 108 -20.25 -22.59 -5.02
CA VAL A 108 -19.92 -21.60 -6.06
C VAL A 108 -19.82 -20.20 -5.46
N VAL A 109 -20.81 -19.78 -4.68
CA VAL A 109 -20.81 -18.47 -4.01
C VAL A 109 -19.65 -18.36 -3.03
N GLY A 110 -19.44 -19.38 -2.17
CA GLY A 110 -18.32 -19.41 -1.23
C GLY A 110 -16.96 -19.37 -1.94
N GLY A 111 -16.81 -20.06 -3.06
CA GLY A 111 -15.60 -20.06 -3.89
C GLY A 111 -15.29 -18.68 -4.49
N ILE A 112 -16.31 -17.95 -4.96
CA ILE A 112 -16.13 -16.57 -5.47
C ILE A 112 -15.67 -15.64 -4.35
N PHE A 113 -16.29 -15.71 -3.16
CA PHE A 113 -15.86 -14.94 -2.01
C PHE A 113 -14.40 -15.24 -1.63
N ALA A 114 -14.05 -16.52 -1.51
CA ALA A 114 -12.68 -16.95 -1.21
C ALA A 114 -11.67 -16.44 -2.25
N MET A 115 -12.04 -16.39 -3.54
CA MET A 115 -11.18 -15.85 -4.59
C MET A 115 -10.99 -14.33 -4.51
N ILE A 116 -12.03 -13.56 -4.22
CA ILE A 116 -11.90 -12.10 -4.13
C ILE A 116 -10.94 -11.75 -2.97
N PHE A 117 -11.20 -12.28 -1.78
CA PHE A 117 -10.38 -12.02 -0.60
C PHE A 117 -8.99 -12.65 -0.72
N GLY A 118 -8.90 -13.90 -1.20
CA GLY A 118 -7.64 -14.61 -1.41
C GLY A 118 -6.78 -13.99 -2.52
N GLY A 119 -7.40 -13.46 -3.58
CA GLY A 119 -6.70 -12.76 -4.66
C GLY A 119 -6.10 -11.44 -4.18
N ILE A 120 -6.87 -10.63 -3.47
CA ILE A 120 -6.37 -9.36 -2.91
C ILE A 120 -5.23 -9.64 -1.93
N TYR A 121 -5.47 -10.48 -0.90
CA TYR A 121 -4.47 -10.75 0.13
C TYR A 121 -3.25 -11.52 -0.42
N GLY A 122 -3.49 -12.48 -1.30
CA GLY A 122 -2.44 -13.26 -1.96
C GLY A 122 -1.55 -12.40 -2.86
N SER A 123 -2.11 -11.47 -3.62
CA SER A 123 -1.33 -10.55 -4.46
C SER A 123 -0.44 -9.62 -3.63
N LYS A 124 -0.93 -9.13 -2.48
CA LYS A 124 -0.13 -8.33 -1.56
C LYS A 124 1.06 -9.14 -1.03
N LYS A 125 0.80 -10.30 -0.45
CA LYS A 125 1.84 -11.17 0.14
C LYS A 125 2.86 -11.67 -0.87
N MET A 126 2.42 -11.92 -2.11
CA MET A 126 3.31 -12.32 -3.19
C MET A 126 4.19 -11.17 -3.67
N THR A 127 3.66 -9.93 -3.69
CA THR A 127 4.46 -8.72 -3.97
C THR A 127 5.57 -8.58 -2.94
N GLU A 128 5.25 -8.69 -1.65
CA GLU A 128 6.25 -8.65 -0.56
C GLU A 128 7.34 -9.70 -0.76
N SER A 129 6.96 -10.95 -1.04
CA SER A 129 7.92 -12.03 -1.30
C SER A 129 8.83 -11.75 -2.50
N PHE A 130 8.30 -11.17 -3.58
CA PHE A 130 9.12 -10.80 -4.74
C PHE A 130 10.08 -9.66 -4.43
N VAL A 131 9.65 -8.66 -3.66
CA VAL A 131 10.50 -7.55 -3.22
C VAL A 131 11.62 -8.03 -2.31
N VAL A 132 11.31 -8.86 -1.31
CA VAL A 132 12.30 -9.40 -0.35
C VAL A 132 13.36 -10.26 -1.05
N LYS A 133 13.03 -10.95 -2.15
CA LYS A 133 14.01 -11.70 -2.96
C LYS A 133 15.10 -10.83 -3.59
N HIS A 134 14.86 -9.52 -3.68
CA HIS A 134 15.83 -8.55 -4.16
C HIS A 134 16.63 -7.87 -3.04
N ASP A 135 16.50 -8.37 -1.79
CA ASP A 135 17.20 -7.84 -0.60
C ASP A 135 16.92 -6.35 -0.35
N ILE A 136 15.68 -5.92 -0.62
CA ILE A 136 15.20 -4.56 -0.31
C ILE A 136 13.94 -4.65 0.57
N TYR A 137 13.74 -3.61 1.38
CA TYR A 137 12.54 -3.51 2.22
C TYR A 137 11.27 -3.34 1.41
N THR A 138 10.14 -3.81 1.95
CA THR A 138 8.82 -3.56 1.35
C THR A 138 8.43 -2.08 1.50
N LEU A 139 7.38 -1.66 0.78
CA LEU A 139 6.87 -0.28 0.89
C LEU A 139 6.40 0.04 2.31
N GLU A 140 5.81 -0.94 2.99
CA GLU A 140 5.34 -0.83 4.38
C GLU A 140 6.54 -0.78 5.35
N ASP A 141 7.49 -1.72 5.23
CA ASP A 141 8.69 -1.74 6.08
C ASP A 141 9.52 -0.45 5.96
N GLY A 142 9.71 0.04 4.73
CA GLY A 142 10.44 1.29 4.49
C GLY A 142 9.72 2.51 5.05
N ALA A 143 8.39 2.49 5.10
CA ALA A 143 7.59 3.52 5.74
C ALA A 143 7.69 3.50 7.25
N GLU A 144 7.57 2.32 7.85
CA GLU A 144 7.68 2.16 9.30
C GLU A 144 9.09 2.46 9.83
N ARG A 145 10.13 2.33 8.99
CA ARG A 145 11.51 2.69 9.35
C ARG A 145 11.81 4.18 9.28
N ASN A 146 11.00 4.96 8.56
CA ASN A 146 11.24 6.40 8.43
C ASN A 146 10.93 7.13 9.75
N GLU A 147 11.90 7.87 10.27
CA GLU A 147 11.79 8.55 11.58
C GLU A 147 10.59 9.49 11.66
N VAL A 148 10.38 10.31 10.62
CA VAL A 148 9.25 11.24 10.56
C VAL A 148 7.91 10.51 10.54
N VAL A 149 7.82 9.40 9.82
CA VAL A 149 6.59 8.59 9.79
C VAL A 149 6.32 8.00 11.18
N ARG A 150 7.35 7.48 11.87
CA ARG A 150 7.21 6.95 13.24
C ARG A 150 6.74 8.02 14.23
N ASP A 151 7.33 9.21 14.17
CA ASP A 151 6.95 10.33 15.04
C ASP A 151 5.49 10.76 14.79
N LEU A 152 5.07 10.79 13.53
CA LEU A 152 3.68 11.08 13.18
C LEU A 152 2.73 10.00 13.69
N ILE A 153 3.10 8.72 13.60
CA ILE A 153 2.30 7.62 14.15
C ILE A 153 2.15 7.76 15.67
N VAL A 154 3.23 8.08 16.38
CA VAL A 154 3.20 8.36 17.83
C VAL A 154 2.32 9.58 18.15
N ALA A 155 2.30 10.58 17.27
CA ALA A 155 1.42 11.75 17.38
C ALA A 155 -0.05 11.47 16.99
N GLY A 156 -0.43 10.22 16.68
CA GLY A 156 -1.81 9.81 16.40
C GLY A 156 -2.18 9.73 14.91
N TRP A 157 -1.22 9.82 14.00
CA TRP A 157 -1.46 9.58 12.57
C TRP A 157 -1.47 8.07 12.27
N SER A 158 -2.15 7.68 11.18
CA SER A 158 -2.33 6.28 10.77
C SER A 158 -2.15 6.11 9.27
N PHE A 159 -1.65 4.96 8.84
CA PHE A 159 -1.66 4.55 7.42
C PHE A 159 -3.06 4.24 6.90
N THR A 160 -4.02 4.00 7.81
CA THR A 160 -5.39 3.64 7.46
C THR A 160 -6.29 4.86 7.52
N GLN A 161 -7.03 5.09 6.44
CA GLN A 161 -8.03 6.16 6.42
C GLN A 161 -9.15 5.86 7.43
N PRO A 162 -9.50 6.81 8.31
CA PRO A 162 -10.65 6.67 9.20
C PRO A 162 -11.95 6.50 8.43
N SER A 163 -12.81 5.59 8.89
CA SER A 163 -14.15 5.35 8.35
C SER A 163 -15.23 5.71 9.38
N ALA A 164 -16.39 6.18 8.89
CA ALA A 164 -17.57 6.48 9.70
C ALA A 164 -18.24 5.23 10.30
#